data_AF-A0A412G5X9-F1
#
_entry.id   AF-A0A412G5X9-F1
#
_cell.length_a   1.000
_cell.length_b   1.000
_cell.length_c   1.000
_cell.angle_alpha   90.00
_cell.angle_beta   90.00
_cell.angle_gamma   90.00
#
_symmetry.space_group_name_H-M   'P 1'
#
loop_
_entity.id
_entity.type
_entity.pdbx_description
1 polymer ?
#
loop_
_entity_poly.entity_id
_entity_poly.type
_entity_poly.pdbx_seq_one_letter_code
_entity_poly.pdbx_strand_id
1 'polypeptide(L)' 'MSSGRGNLGEWQEELLRTQLHPDKPYGLVWEMNGGSVLAGEISWKGACRELREEAGLRCARLREKCFYK' A
#
# COMPACT_ATOMS: atom_id res chain seq x y z
N MET A 1 15.73 2.33 -42.55
CA MET A 1 16.00 1.32 -41.50
C MET A 1 15.96 2.04 -40.17
N SER A 2 14.76 2.23 -39.63
CA SER A 2 14.55 2.94 -38.37
C SER A 2 14.68 1.91 -37.25
N SER A 3 15.73 2.05 -36.44
CA SER A 3 16.00 1.23 -35.27
C SER A 3 14.83 1.32 -34.29
N GLY A 4 14.07 0.23 -34.16
CA GLY A 4 13.07 0.07 -33.10
C GLY A 4 13.77 -0.01 -31.76
N ARG A 5 13.92 1.12 -31.07
CA ARG A 5 14.17 1.12 -29.63
C ARG A 5 12.89 0.63 -28.97
N GLY A 6 12.92 -0.58 -28.41
CA GLY A 6 11.85 -1.07 -27.56
C GLY A 6 11.60 -0.07 -26.44
N ASN A 7 10.34 0.32 -26.27
CA ASN A 7 9.91 1.03 -25.07
C ASN A 7 10.15 0.09 -23.88
N LEU A 8 11.22 0.35 -23.12
CA LEU A 8 11.37 -0.18 -21.77
C LEU A 8 10.22 0.42 -20.98
N GLY A 9 9.17 -0.37 -20.76
CA GLY A 9 7.98 0.08 -20.03
C GLY A 9 8.41 0.64 -18.69
N GLU A 10 8.09 1.92 -18.46
CA GLU A 10 8.24 2.53 -17.15
C GLU A 10 7.35 1.78 -16.18
N TRP A 11 7.94 1.13 -15.18
CA TRP A 11 7.18 0.63 -14.04
C TRP A 11 6.81 1.85 -13.20
N GLN A 12 5.59 2.37 -13.37
CA GLN A 12 5.06 3.33 -12.41
C GLN A 12 4.48 2.54 -11.24
N GLU A 13 5.18 2.59 -10.10
CA GLU A 13 4.64 2.09 -8.84
C GLU A 13 3.74 3.15 -8.22
N GLU A 14 2.46 2.83 -8.05
CA GLU A 14 1.49 3.70 -7.38
C GLU A 14 1.36 3.33 -5.89
N LEU A 15 1.28 4.35 -5.03
CA LEU A 15 1.09 4.17 -3.59
C LEU A 15 -0.34 4.54 -3.18
N LEU A 16 -0.99 3.66 -2.41
CA LEU A 16 -2.28 3.95 -1.81
C LEU A 16 -2.11 4.92 -0.63
N ARG A 17 -2.94 5.96 -0.63
CA ARG A 17 -3.14 6.88 0.50
C ARG A 17 -4.63 7.13 0.66
N THR A 18 -5.06 7.45 1.87
CA THR A 18 -6.43 7.88 2.17
C THR A 18 -6.43 9.36 2.54
N GLN A 19 -7.52 10.05 2.21
CA GLN A 19 -7.74 11.41 2.68
C GLN A 19 -8.43 11.34 4.05
N LEU A 20 -7.88 12.05 5.03
CA LEU A 20 -8.46 12.07 6.38
C LEU A 20 -9.85 12.71 6.36
N HIS A 21 -10.75 12.13 7.16
CA HIS A 21 -12.09 12.68 7.39
C HIS A 21 -12.00 14.15 7.84
N PRO A 22 -12.88 15.05 7.36
CA PRO A 22 -12.83 16.48 7.71
C PRO A 22 -12.87 16.75 9.22
N ASP A 23 -13.53 15.89 10.00
CA ASP A 23 -13.69 16.07 11.44
C ASP A 23 -12.47 15.62 12.27
N LYS A 24 -11.46 14.99 11.66
CA LYS A 24 -10.21 14.65 12.36
C LYS A 24 -9.32 15.89 12.49
N PRO A 25 -8.43 15.97 13.51
CA PRO A 25 -7.37 16.97 13.54
C PRO A 25 -6.58 16.93 12.22
N TYR A 26 -6.40 18.09 11.59
CA TYR A 26 -5.80 18.19 10.26
C TYR A 26 -6.53 17.39 9.17
N GLY A 27 -7.87 17.38 9.19
CA GLY A 27 -8.70 16.72 8.16
C GLY A 27 -8.41 17.19 6.74
N LEU A 28 -8.87 16.40 5.76
CA LEU A 28 -8.70 16.62 4.31
C LEU A 28 -7.25 16.54 3.78
N VAL A 29 -6.27 16.24 4.63
CA VAL A 29 -4.92 15.90 4.18
C VAL A 29 -4.85 14.44 3.76
N TRP A 30 -3.94 14.13 2.85
CA TRP A 30 -3.63 12.77 2.47
C TRP A 30 -2.63 12.16 3.46
N GLU A 31 -2.82 10.91 3.86
CA GLU A 31 -1.92 10.20 4.78
C GLU A 31 -1.73 8.74 4.34
N MET A 32 -0.65 8.10 4.81
CA MET A 32 -0.51 6.66 4.70
C MET A 32 -1.44 5.98 5.69
N ASN A 33 -2.20 4.99 5.23
CA ASN A 33 -3.04 4.16 6.11
C ASN A 33 -2.19 3.45 7.17
N GLY A 34 -2.64 3.51 8.43
CA GLY A 34 -1.88 2.98 9.56
C GLY A 34 -2.22 3.66 10.88
N GLY A 35 -1.63 3.14 11.95
CA GLY A 35 -1.89 3.60 13.31
C GLY A 35 -0.93 2.98 14.31
N SER A 36 -1.26 3.13 15.59
CA SER A 36 -0.46 2.56 16.67
C SER A 36 -0.60 1.04 16.72
N VAL A 37 0.54 0.36 16.89
CA VAL A 37 0.57 -1.08 17.14
C VAL A 37 0.06 -1.35 18.56
N LEU A 38 -0.84 -2.33 18.71
CA LEU A 38 -1.38 -2.68 20.02
C LEU A 38 -0.36 -3.47 20.87
N ALA A 39 -0.51 -3.45 22.20
CA ALA A 39 0.35 -4.22 23.09
C ALA A 39 0.25 -5.73 22.78
N GLY A 40 1.40 -6.37 22.54
CA GLY A 40 1.46 -7.79 22.15
C GLY A 40 1.20 -8.05 20.66
N GLU A 41 0.92 -7.02 19.85
CA GLU A 41 0.82 -7.12 18.40
C GLU A 41 2.21 -6.95 17.75
N ILE A 42 2.44 -7.66 16.63
CA ILE A 42 3.64 -7.47 15.80
C ILE A 42 3.32 -6.49 14.66
N SER A 43 4.29 -5.65 14.28
CA SER A 43 4.05 -4.47 13.44
C SER A 43 3.29 -4.74 12.14
N TRP A 44 3.63 -5.80 11.40
CA TRP A 44 2.96 -6.09 10.12
C TRP A 44 1.51 -6.55 10.31
N LYS A 45 1.17 -7.21 11.44
CA LYS A 45 -0.22 -7.55 11.75
C LYS A 45 -1.02 -6.29 12.07
N GLY A 46 -0.42 -5.36 12.83
CA GLY A 46 -1.00 -4.04 13.09
C GLY A 46 -1.27 -3.28 11.81
N ALA A 47 -0.28 -3.19 10.91
CA ALA A 47 -0.46 -2.55 9.60
C ALA A 47 -1.62 -3.17 8.79
N CYS A 48 -1.74 -4.50 8.78
CA CYS A 48 -2.85 -5.17 8.08
C CYS A 48 -4.22 -4.99 8.75
N ARG A 49 -4.25 -4.85 10.08
CA ARG A 49 -5.47 -4.52 10.84
C ARG A 49 -5.93 -3.09 10.52
N GLU A 50 -5.05 -2.11 10.64
CA GLU A 50 -5.33 -0.70 10.34
C GLU A 50 -5.79 -0.52 8.89
N LEU A 51 -5.10 -1.13 7.93
CA LEU A 51 -5.50 -1.10 6.51
C LEU A 51 -6.93 -1.61 6.29
N ARG A 52 -7.34 -2.63 7.05
CA ARG A 52 -8.70 -3.17 6.99
C ARG A 52 -9.71 -2.21 7.64
N GLU A 53 -9.37 -1.60 8.76
CA GLU A 53 -10.24 -0.69 9.51
C GLU A 53 -10.46 0.63 8.76
N GLU A 54 -9.41 1.17 8.13
CA GLU A 54 -9.46 2.48 7.47
C GLU A 54 -9.90 2.43 6.00
N ALA A 55 -9.49 1.39 5.27
CA ALA A 55 -9.73 1.29 3.82
C ALA A 55 -10.55 0.05 3.41
N GLY A 56 -10.91 -0.84 4.34
CA GLY A 56 -11.66 -2.06 4.04
C GLY A 56 -10.86 -3.13 3.28
N LEU A 57 -9.55 -2.93 3.10
CA LEU A 57 -8.68 -3.81 2.31
C LEU A 57 -8.05 -4.89 3.18
N ARG A 58 -7.76 -6.06 2.58
CA ARG A 58 -7.06 -7.17 3.26
C ARG A 58 -5.70 -7.40 2.63
N CYS A 59 -4.67 -7.47 3.46
CA CYS A 59 -3.34 -7.90 3.03
C CYS A 59 -3.40 -9.31 2.44
N ALA A 60 -2.93 -9.46 1.20
CA ALA A 60 -2.64 -10.77 0.62
C ALA A 60 -1.20 -11.13 0.90
N ARG A 61 -0.96 -12.36 1.39
CA ARG A 61 0.40 -12.91 1.35
C ARG A 61 0.71 -13.25 -0.10
N LEU A 62 1.67 -12.56 -0.70
CA LEU A 62 2.22 -12.99 -1.97
C LEU A 62 2.80 -14.39 -1.74
N ARG A 63 2.21 -15.40 -2.38
CA ARG A 63 2.89 -16.68 -2.57
C ARG A 63 3.96 -16.43 -3.60
N GLU A 64 5.18 -16.85 -3.31
CA GLU A 64 6.28 -16.82 -4.28
C GLU A 64 5.77 -17.43 -5.59
N LYS A 65 5.70 -16.63 -6.65
CA LYS A 65 5.81 -17.22 -7.98
C LYS A 65 7.27 -17.65 -8.08
N CYS A 66 7.53 -18.94 -8.16
CA CYS A 66 8.87 -19.44 -8.52
C CYS A 66 9.26 -18.82 -9.86
N PHE A 67 9.99 -17.71 -9.82
CA PHE A 67 10.67 -17.11 -10.96
C PHE A 67 12.04 -17.78 -11.11
N TYR A 68 12.02 -19.07 -11.46
CA TYR A 68 13.17 -19.75 -12.06
C TYR A 68 12.63 -20.71 -13.11
N LYS A 69 12.70 -20.29 -14.38
CA LYS A 69 12.66 -21.13 -15.57
C LYS A 69 13.62 -20.56 -16.59
#